data_AF-A0A7Y6PIJ1-F1
#
_entry.id   AF-A0A7Y6PIJ1-F1
#
_cell.length_a   1.000
_cell.length_b   1.000
_cell.length_c   1.000
_cell.angle_alpha   90.00
_cell.angle_beta   90.00
_cell.angle_gamma   90.00
#
_symmetry.space_group_name_H-M   'P 1'
#
loop_
_entity.id
_entity.type
_entity.pdbx_description
1 polymer ?
#
loop_
_entity_poly.entity_id
_entity_poly.type
_entity_poly.pdbx_seq_one_letter_code
_entity_poly.pdbx_strand_id
1 'polypeptide(L)'
;SNKRFHANMEDLYGRYEITEDGRTVCSGNLEDLKLEAQASKVITLPDIPATKVPGAEYFINFSFCQKRDTEWAKADYEVATEQFKLSSSEKPIFVPEKGNINLNETADALVV
;
A
#
# COMPACT_ATOMS: atom_id res chain seq x y z
N SER A 1 -6.74 -13.97 7.93
CA SER A 1 -7.00 -15.31 8.50
C SER A 1 -5.91 -16.27 8.08
N ASN A 2 -5.52 -17.22 8.92
CA ASN A 2 -4.61 -18.30 8.53
C ASN A 2 -5.37 -19.35 7.72
N LYS A 3 -5.03 -19.52 6.44
CA LYS A 3 -5.68 -20.49 5.54
C LYS A 3 -4.95 -21.83 5.44
N ARG A 4 -3.83 -22.01 6.14
CA ARG A 4 -3.09 -23.28 6.20
C ARG A 4 -3.88 -24.32 7.00
N PHE A 5 -3.85 -25.58 6.57
CA PHE A 5 -4.60 -26.67 7.20
C PHE A 5 -3.87 -27.33 8.38
N HIS A 6 -2.53 -27.31 8.38
CA HIS A 6 -1.73 -28.13 9.31
C HIS A 6 -0.63 -27.35 10.04
N ALA A 7 -0.57 -26.03 9.87
CA ALA A 7 0.48 -25.21 10.45
C ALA A 7 -0.09 -23.90 11.00
N ASN A 8 0.45 -23.47 12.14
CA ASN A 8 0.26 -22.14 12.69
C ASN A 8 1.05 -21.10 11.86
N MET A 9 1.12 -19.86 12.33
CA MET A 9 1.83 -18.76 11.66
C MET A 9 3.19 -18.41 12.32
N GLU A 10 3.70 -19.21 13.24
CA GLU A 10 4.90 -18.86 14.01
C GLU A 10 6.19 -18.88 13.19
N ASP A 11 6.21 -19.62 12.08
CA ASP A 11 7.28 -19.62 11.08
C ASP A 11 7.32 -18.34 10.23
N LEU A 12 6.26 -17.54 10.27
CA LEU A 12 6.12 -16.31 9.49
C LEU A 12 6.22 -15.06 10.36
N TYR A 13 6.69 -13.98 9.76
CA TYR A 13 6.46 -12.63 10.24
C TYR A 13 5.65 -11.85 9.20
N GLY A 14 4.87 -10.89 9.68
CA GLY A 14 4.07 -10.01 8.84
C GLY A 14 4.59 -8.58 8.93
N ARG A 15 4.52 -7.86 7.82
CA ARG A 15 4.80 -6.43 7.73
C ARG A 15 3.72 -5.74 6.91
N TYR A 16 3.57 -4.45 7.12
CA TYR A 16 2.73 -3.61 6.29
C TYR A 16 3.50 -2.41 5.77
N GLU A 17 3.06 -1.91 4.63
CA GLU A 17 3.57 -0.70 3.99
C GLU A 17 2.39 0.13 3.48
N ILE A 18 2.43 1.44 3.71
CA ILE A 18 1.49 2.40 3.14
C ILE A 18 2.23 3.24 2.11
N THR A 19 1.64 3.33 0.93
CA THR A 19 2.18 4.09 -0.19
C THR A 19 1.27 5.28 -0.53
N GLU A 20 1.88 6.39 -0.92
CA GLU A 20 1.27 7.57 -1.54
C GLU A 20 1.79 7.65 -2.97
N ASP A 21 0.91 7.50 -3.97
CA ASP A 21 1.28 7.47 -5.40
C ASP A 21 2.45 6.51 -5.69
N GLY A 22 2.45 5.35 -5.02
CA GLY A 22 3.49 4.32 -5.13
C GLY A 22 4.77 4.58 -4.31
N ARG A 23 4.88 5.69 -3.57
CA ARG A 23 6.00 5.97 -2.67
C ARG A 23 5.66 5.57 -1.24
N THR A 24 6.52 4.79 -0.59
CA THR A 24 6.36 4.40 0.81
C THR A 24 6.35 5.63 1.74
N VAL A 25 5.28 5.82 2.50
CA VAL A 25 5.14 6.90 3.49
C VAL A 25 5.08 6.39 4.93
N CYS A 26 4.72 5.13 5.13
CA CYS A 26 4.71 4.47 6.43
C CYS A 26 4.97 2.97 6.25
N SER A 27 5.68 2.35 7.19
CA SER A 27 5.82 0.89 7.23
C SER A 27 5.98 0.41 8.67
N GLY A 28 5.67 -0.85 8.92
CA GLY A 28 5.79 -1.44 10.24
C GLY A 28 5.66 -2.96 10.22
N ASN A 29 5.96 -3.57 11.36
CA ASN A 29 5.74 -4.99 11.56
C ASN A 29 4.35 -5.22 12.17
N LEU A 30 3.72 -6.33 11.80
CA LEU A 30 2.50 -6.80 12.44
C LEU A 30 2.86 -7.52 13.73
N GLU A 31 2.46 -6.96 14.86
CA GLU A 31 2.68 -7.58 16.17
C GLU A 31 1.72 -8.75 16.41
N ASP A 32 2.17 -9.72 17.21
CA ASP A 32 1.37 -10.83 17.72
C ASP A 32 0.56 -11.61 16.66
N LEU A 33 1.28 -12.24 15.71
CA LEU A 33 0.72 -13.11 14.68
C LEU A 33 0.47 -14.56 15.14
N LYS A 34 0.34 -14.80 16.44
CA LYS A 34 0.06 -16.14 16.98
C LYS A 34 -1.35 -16.57 16.59
N LEU A 35 -1.42 -17.43 15.59
CA LEU A 35 -2.64 -17.90 14.96
C LEU A 35 -2.49 -19.37 14.59
N GLU A 36 -3.37 -20.20 15.14
CA GLU A 36 -3.47 -21.61 14.78
C GLU A 36 -3.95 -21.80 13.33
N ALA A 37 -3.84 -23.03 12.83
CA ALA A 37 -4.39 -23.40 11.53
C ALA A 37 -5.89 -23.05 11.45
N GLN A 38 -6.33 -22.52 10.30
CA GLN A 38 -7.72 -22.09 10.04
C GLN A 38 -8.27 -20.96 10.94
N ALA A 39 -7.47 -20.41 11.87
CA ALA A 39 -7.93 -19.36 12.78
C ALA A 39 -7.91 -17.95 12.13
N SER A 40 -8.65 -17.02 12.76
CA SER A 40 -8.70 -15.60 12.35
C SER A 40 -8.46 -14.69 13.55
N LYS A 41 -7.79 -13.56 13.32
CA LYS A 41 -7.52 -12.53 14.31
C LYS A 41 -7.68 -11.17 13.65
N VAL A 42 -8.19 -10.21 14.42
CA VAL A 42 -8.23 -8.80 14.05
C VAL A 42 -6.95 -8.14 14.59
N ILE A 43 -6.24 -7.42 13.73
CA ILE A 43 -5.04 -6.67 14.08
C ILE A 43 -5.36 -5.20 13.91
N THR A 44 -5.09 -4.41 14.95
CA THR A 44 -5.17 -2.95 14.90
C THR A 44 -3.79 -2.41 14.54
N LEU A 45 -3.72 -1.63 13.48
CA LEU A 45 -2.48 -0.95 13.10
C LEU A 45 -2.32 0.33 13.92
N PRO A 46 -1.08 0.71 14.30
CA PRO A 46 -0.82 2.01 14.91
C PRO A 46 -1.20 3.14 13.94
N ASP A 47 -1.43 4.34 14.47
CA ASP A 47 -2.03 5.47 13.76
C ASP A 47 -1.48 5.66 12.33
N ILE A 48 -2.36 5.44 11.37
CA ILE A 48 -2.12 5.73 9.96
C ILE A 48 -2.17 7.25 9.80
N PRO A 49 -1.23 7.89 9.06
CA PRO A 49 -1.25 9.33 8.85
C PRO A 49 -2.64 9.81 8.40
N ALA A 50 -3.28 10.66 9.22
CA ALA A 50 -4.64 11.15 8.96
C ALA A 50 -4.66 12.18 7.82
N THR A 51 -3.56 12.92 7.64
CA THR A 51 -3.43 13.94 6.61
C THR A 51 -3.02 13.31 5.30
N LYS A 52 -3.91 13.37 4.31
CA LYS A 52 -3.68 12.91 2.94
C LYS A 52 -3.47 14.10 2.01
N VAL A 53 -2.53 13.99 1.09
CA VAL A 53 -2.33 14.96 0.02
C VAL A 53 -3.55 14.93 -0.91
N PRO A 54 -4.21 16.07 -1.18
CA PRO A 54 -5.33 16.12 -2.10
C PRO A 54 -4.95 15.60 -3.49
N GLY A 55 -5.74 14.66 -4.01
CA GLY A 55 -5.54 14.01 -5.30
C GLY A 55 -4.60 12.80 -5.28
N ALA A 56 -3.85 12.57 -4.22
CA ALA A 56 -2.95 11.42 -4.10
C ALA A 56 -3.72 10.12 -3.78
N GLU A 57 -3.23 9.00 -4.31
CA GLU A 57 -3.76 7.67 -4.03
C GLU A 57 -2.97 6.97 -2.93
N TYR A 58 -3.70 6.39 -1.98
CA TYR A 58 -3.10 5.66 -0.87
C TYR A 58 -3.46 4.18 -0.92
N PHE A 59 -2.45 3.33 -0.76
CA PHE A 59 -2.62 1.89 -0.66
C PHE A 59 -1.88 1.35 0.57
N ILE A 60 -2.47 0.36 1.22
CA ILE A 60 -1.80 -0.44 2.24
C ILE A 60 -1.53 -1.84 1.69
N ASN A 61 -0.29 -2.29 1.81
CA ASN A 61 0.20 -3.59 1.40
C ASN A 61 0.57 -4.38 2.63
N PHE A 62 0.09 -5.61 2.74
CA PHE A 62 0.48 -6.56 3.78
C PHE A 62 1.32 -7.66 3.16
N SER A 63 2.47 -7.96 3.75
CA SER A 63 3.36 -9.05 3.31
C SER A 63 3.62 -10.01 4.46
N PHE A 64 3.61 -11.31 4.16
CA PHE A 64 4.00 -12.37 5.09
C PHE A 64 5.21 -13.12 4.55
N CYS A 65 6.27 -13.17 5.35
CA CYS A 65 7.58 -13.69 4.95
C CYS A 65 8.07 -14.77 5.92
N GLN A 66 8.86 -15.70 5.41
CA GLN A 66 9.48 -16.75 6.21
C GLN A 66 10.59 -16.20 7.09
N LYS A 67 10.62 -16.57 8.38
CA LYS A 67 11.65 -16.12 9.33
C LYS A 67 13.02 -16.76 9.14
N ARG A 68 13.09 -17.90 8.47
CA ARG A 68 14.29 -18.74 8.35
C ARG A 68 14.39 -19.36 6.98
N ASP A 69 15.60 -19.77 6.62
CA ASP A 69 15.85 -20.61 5.47
C ASP A 69 15.05 -21.92 5.57
N THR A 70 14.51 -22.34 4.43
CA THR A 70 13.92 -23.66 4.20
C THR A 70 14.67 -24.35 3.06
N GLU A 71 14.32 -25.61 2.80
CA GLU A 71 14.95 -26.37 1.71
C GLU A 71 14.71 -25.75 0.32
N TRP A 72 13.68 -24.91 0.17
CA TRP A 72 13.24 -24.38 -1.11
C TRP A 72 13.37 -22.85 -1.25
N ALA A 73 13.55 -22.11 -0.15
CA ALA A 73 13.76 -20.67 -0.18
C ALA A 73 14.58 -20.17 1.00
N LYS A 74 15.19 -18.99 0.82
CA LYS A 74 15.87 -18.27 1.88
C LYS A 74 14.87 -17.60 2.84
N ALA A 75 15.36 -17.24 4.02
CA ALA A 75 14.67 -16.31 4.90
C ALA A 75 14.24 -15.04 4.14
N ASP A 76 13.20 -14.39 4.64
CA ASP A 76 12.55 -13.20 4.07
C ASP A 76 11.78 -13.43 2.76
N TYR A 77 11.72 -14.66 2.24
CA TYR A 77 10.88 -15.01 1.10
C TYR A 77 9.39 -14.79 1.40
N GLU A 78 8.71 -14.02 0.55
CA GLU A 78 7.28 -13.68 0.68
C GLU A 78 6.40 -14.85 0.24
N VAL A 79 5.53 -15.31 1.14
CA VAL A 79 4.62 -16.44 0.90
C VAL A 79 3.17 -16.02 0.70
N ALA A 80 2.81 -14.81 1.11
CA ALA A 80 1.49 -14.23 0.91
C ALA A 80 1.58 -12.70 0.94
N THR A 81 0.78 -12.05 0.09
CA THR A 81 0.64 -10.60 0.03
C THR A 81 -0.81 -10.22 -0.27
N GLU A 82 -1.25 -9.07 0.21
CA GLU A 82 -2.58 -8.52 -0.05
C GLU A 82 -2.53 -6.99 -0.02
N GLN A 83 -3.21 -6.33 -0.95
CA GLN A 83 -3.24 -4.87 -1.07
C GLN A 83 -4.67 -4.34 -0.96
N PHE A 84 -4.84 -3.26 -0.21
CA PHE A 84 -6.10 -2.54 -0.08
C PHE A 84 -5.92 -1.07 -0.40
N LYS A 85 -6.85 -0.51 -1.17
CA LYS A 85 -6.93 0.94 -1.36
C LYS A 85 -7.43 1.59 -0.07
N LEU A 86 -6.65 2.51 0.49
CA LEU A 86 -7.11 3.36 1.58
C LEU A 86 -8.05 4.43 1.00
N SER A 87 -9.00 4.90 1.81
CA SER A 87 -10.04 5.84 1.37
C SER A 87 -9.47 7.02 0.56
N SER A 88 -10.20 7.46 -0.45
CA SER A 88 -9.76 8.54 -1.35
C SER A 88 -9.35 9.79 -0.58
N SER A 89 -8.29 10.45 -1.05
CA SER A 89 -7.94 11.79 -0.61
C SER A 89 -8.96 12.83 -1.10
N GLU A 90 -8.86 14.05 -0.57
CA GLU A 90 -9.63 15.19 -1.10
C GLU A 90 -9.36 15.38 -2.59
N LYS A 91 -10.32 15.93 -3.34
CA LYS A 91 -10.09 16.23 -4.76
C LYS A 91 -8.97 17.27 -4.91
N PRO A 92 -8.08 17.15 -5.91
CA PRO A 92 -7.06 18.15 -6.13
C PRO A 92 -7.71 19.50 -6.44
N ILE A 93 -7.22 20.57 -5.80
CA ILE A 93 -7.64 21.93 -6.09
C ILE A 93 -6.85 22.41 -7.29
N PHE A 94 -7.53 22.63 -8.42
CA PHE A 94 -6.92 23.30 -9.56
C PHE A 94 -6.77 24.80 -9.23
N VAL A 95 -5.55 25.27 -9.13
CA VAL A 95 -5.25 26.71 -9.08
C VAL A 95 -4.80 27.09 -10.49
N PRO A 96 -5.60 27.89 -11.23
CA PRO A 96 -5.18 28.36 -12.55
C PRO A 96 -3.91 29.21 -12.39
N GLU A 97 -2.85 28.81 -13.09
CA GLU A 97 -1.66 29.65 -13.23
C GLU A 97 -2.04 30.87 -14.07
N LYS A 98 -1.65 32.09 -13.63
CA LYS A 98 -1.86 33.31 -14.43
C LYS A 98 -0.85 33.33 -15.59
N GLY A 99 -1.13 32.56 -16.64
CA GLY A 99 -0.45 32.62 -17.93
C GLY A 99 -1.25 33.40 -18.95
N ASN A 100 -0.59 34.20 -19.78
CA ASN A 100 -1.21 34.73 -21.00
C ASN A 100 -1.16 33.63 -22.06
N ILE A 101 -2.32 33.06 -22.40
CA ILE A 101 -2.45 32.15 -23.54
C ILE A 101 -2.57 33.03 -24.79
N ASN A 102 -1.59 32.96 -25.70
CA ASN A 102 -1.67 33.65 -26.98
C ASN A 102 -2.16 32.67 -28.04
N LEU A 103 -3.33 32.93 -28.61
CA LEU A 103 -3.93 32.09 -29.63
C LEU A 103 -3.61 32.70 -30.99
N ASN A 104 -2.86 31.98 -31.83
CA ASN A 104 -2.62 32.38 -33.22
C ASN A 104 -3.42 31.47 -34.15
N GLU A 105 -4.39 32.06 -34.84
CA GLU A 105 -5.17 31.42 -35.89
C GLU A 105 -4.49 31.64 -37.25
N THR A 106 -4.19 30.54 -37.95
CA THR A 106 -3.89 30.56 -39.39
C THR A 106 -4.95 29.75 -40.13
N ALA A 107 -5.06 29.94 -41.44
CA ALA A 107 -6.14 29.35 -42.26
C ALA A 107 -6.26 27.81 -42.13
N ASP A 108 -5.20 27.13 -41.71
CA ASP A 108 -5.13 25.67 -41.61
C ASP A 108 -4.87 25.14 -40.18
N ALA A 109 -4.71 25.99 -39.16
CA ALA A 109 -4.43 25.53 -37.79
C ALA A 109 -4.66 26.57 -36.68
N LEU A 110 -4.99 26.04 -35.50
CA LEU A 110 -4.97 26.75 -34.21
C LEU A 110 -3.67 26.42 -33.47
N VAL A 111 -2.87 27.44 -33.15
CA VAL A 111 -1.65 27.30 -32.34
C VAL A 111 -1.85 28.00 -30.99
N VAL A 112 -1.65 27.24 -29.91
CA VAL A 112 -1.78 27.65 -28.50
C VAL A 112 -0.39 27.72 -27.87
#